data_AF-A0AB74E2G8-F1
#
_entry.id   AF-A0AB74E2G8-F1
#
_cell.length_a   1.000
_cell.length_b   1.000
_cell.length_c   1.000
_cell.angle_alpha   90.00
_cell.angle_beta   90.00
_cell.angle_gamma   90.00
#
_symmetry.space_group_name_H-M   'P 1'
#
loop_
_entity.id
_entity.type
_entity.pdbx_description
1 polymer ?
#
loop_
_entity_poly.entity_id
_entity_poly.type
_entity_poly.pdbx_seq_one_letter_code
_entity_poly.pdbx_strand_id
1 'polypeptide(L)'
;VYHAPEVGCNLLDHLVTVLGFDVEKDSLFAAEKPGQLISHLLRRRGMLTSNVGEAYGFVRSRPELKLPDLELIFAPAPFYDEALVPPAGHGVVIGPILVAPQSRGQITLRSADPHAKPVIEPRYLSDLGGVDRAAMMAGLRICARIAQARPLRDLLGSIARPRNSTELDEATLELALATCSHTLYHP
;
A
#
# COMPACT_ATOMS: atom_id res chain seq x y z
N VAL A 1 -39.89 1.22 8.15
CA VAL A 1 -39.15 1.36 6.87
C VAL A 1 -39.00 2.84 6.60
N TYR A 2 -37.78 3.30 6.33
CA TYR A 2 -37.44 4.70 6.05
C TYR A 2 -36.73 4.76 4.69
N HIS A 3 -37.02 5.79 3.89
CA HIS A 3 -36.35 5.98 2.59
C HIS A 3 -35.11 6.85 2.79
N ALA A 4 -33.93 6.24 2.70
CA ALA A 4 -32.62 6.88 2.85
C ALA A 4 -31.76 6.56 1.62
N PRO A 5 -31.86 7.32 0.52
CA PRO A 5 -31.12 7.07 -0.72
C PRO A 5 -29.59 7.17 -0.58
N GLU A 6 -29.10 7.79 0.50
CA GLU A 6 -27.68 7.92 0.83
C GLU A 6 -27.06 6.66 1.43
N VAL A 7 -27.86 5.69 1.86
CA VAL A 7 -27.35 4.44 2.46
C VAL A 7 -26.53 3.67 1.43
N GLY A 8 -25.26 3.43 1.77
CA GLY A 8 -24.30 2.76 0.89
C GLY A 8 -23.56 3.70 -0.08
N CYS A 9 -23.94 4.97 -0.18
CA CYS A 9 -23.20 5.96 -0.96
C CYS A 9 -22.01 6.53 -0.17
N ASN A 10 -21.17 7.33 -0.84
CA ASN A 10 -20.03 8.05 -0.24
C ASN A 10 -18.97 7.13 0.39
N LEU A 11 -18.80 5.90 -0.12
CA LEU A 11 -17.72 5.03 0.30
C LEU A 11 -16.38 5.72 0.03
N LEU A 12 -15.54 5.75 1.04
CA LEU A 12 -14.22 6.36 1.04
C LEU A 12 -13.24 5.32 1.56
N ASP A 13 -12.16 5.08 0.85
CA ASP A 13 -11.10 4.19 1.32
C ASP A 13 -9.76 4.75 0.88
N HIS A 14 -8.70 4.37 1.59
CA HIS A 14 -7.34 4.79 1.30
C HIS A 14 -6.72 3.81 0.30
N LEU A 15 -6.46 4.29 -0.92
CA LEU A 15 -5.71 3.52 -1.90
C LEU A 15 -4.22 3.56 -1.56
N VAL A 16 -3.57 2.40 -1.54
CA VAL A 16 -2.11 2.27 -1.43
C VAL A 16 -1.54 1.69 -2.72
N THR A 17 -0.36 2.15 -3.12
CA THR A 17 0.42 1.53 -4.20
C THR A 17 1.82 1.24 -3.68
N VAL A 18 2.26 0.00 -3.75
CA VAL A 18 3.59 -0.38 -3.24
C VAL A 18 4.62 -0.55 -4.35
N LEU A 19 5.82 -0.02 -4.14
CA LEU A 19 7.04 -0.41 -4.84
C LEU A 19 7.75 -1.46 -3.98
N GLY A 20 8.10 -2.59 -4.59
CA GLY A 20 8.72 -3.72 -3.92
C GLY A 20 10.16 -3.92 -4.39
N PHE A 21 11.05 -4.21 -3.46
CA PHE A 21 12.46 -4.46 -3.73
C PHE A 21 12.92 -5.73 -3.03
N ASP A 22 13.72 -6.53 -3.73
CA ASP A 22 14.45 -7.63 -3.12
C ASP A 22 15.51 -7.07 -2.17
N VAL A 23 15.84 -7.79 -1.09
CA VAL A 23 16.95 -7.45 -0.20
C VAL A 23 17.75 -8.70 0.18
N GLU A 24 19.07 -8.57 0.30
CA GLU A 24 19.93 -9.71 0.66
C GLU A 24 19.94 -9.99 2.18
N LYS A 25 19.60 -9.00 3.01
CA LYS A 25 19.59 -9.13 4.47
C LYS A 25 18.25 -9.65 4.97
N ASP A 26 18.26 -10.25 6.17
CA ASP A 26 17.06 -10.72 6.84
C ASP A 26 16.05 -9.58 7.04
N SER A 27 14.96 -9.64 6.26
CA SER A 27 13.73 -8.88 6.46
C SER A 27 12.74 -9.68 7.34
N LEU A 28 11.55 -9.14 7.61
CA LEU A 28 10.49 -9.83 8.37
C LEU A 28 10.02 -11.14 7.71
N PHE A 29 10.42 -11.43 6.46
CA PHE A 29 10.28 -12.76 5.88
C PHE A 29 10.92 -13.87 6.74
N ALA A 30 11.97 -13.56 7.52
CA ALA A 30 12.61 -14.50 8.44
C ALA A 30 11.89 -14.63 9.81
N ALA A 31 10.75 -13.96 10.03
CA ALA A 31 10.14 -13.87 11.35
C ALA A 31 9.71 -15.23 11.93
N GLU A 32 9.40 -16.21 11.07
CA GLU A 32 8.97 -17.55 11.49
C GLU A 32 10.12 -18.54 11.69
N LYS A 33 11.39 -18.13 11.48
CA LYS A 33 12.55 -19.00 11.76
C LYS A 33 12.51 -19.46 13.23
N PRO A 34 12.87 -20.72 13.56
CA PRO A 34 12.72 -21.27 14.91
C PRO A 34 13.32 -20.41 16.04
N GLY A 35 14.46 -19.75 15.79
CA GLY A 35 15.09 -18.85 16.76
C GLY A 35 14.23 -17.61 17.09
N GLN A 36 13.55 -17.03 16.09
CA GLN A 36 12.64 -15.89 16.30
C GLN A 36 11.38 -16.34 17.04
N LEU A 37 10.84 -17.52 16.72
CA LEU A 37 9.69 -18.10 17.42
C LEU A 37 10.00 -18.36 18.90
N ILE A 38 11.15 -18.99 19.20
CA ILE A 38 11.60 -19.23 20.58
C ILE A 38 11.79 -17.91 21.33
N SER A 39 12.45 -16.93 20.69
CA SER A 39 12.62 -15.59 21.28
C SER A 39 11.28 -14.94 21.60
N HIS A 40 10.30 -15.06 20.69
CA HIS A 40 8.98 -14.49 20.91
C HIS A 40 8.25 -15.20 22.06
N LEU A 41 8.19 -16.53 22.04
CA LEU A 41 7.46 -17.31 23.04
C LEU A 41 8.04 -17.18 24.45
N LEU A 42 9.37 -17.22 24.58
CA LEU A 42 10.03 -17.20 25.89
C LEU A 42 10.31 -15.78 26.41
N ARG A 43 10.58 -14.82 25.52
CA ARG A 43 11.06 -13.48 25.91
C ARG A 43 10.19 -12.34 25.43
N ARG A 44 9.15 -12.60 24.62
CA ARG A 44 8.32 -11.57 23.96
C ARG A 44 9.18 -10.57 23.18
N ARG A 45 10.22 -11.07 22.51
CA ARG A 45 11.18 -10.29 21.70
C ARG A 45 11.38 -10.96 20.34
N GLY A 46 11.87 -10.19 19.36
CA GLY A 46 12.23 -10.71 18.04
C GLY A 46 11.28 -10.21 16.96
N MET A 47 11.49 -10.61 15.71
CA MET A 47 10.79 -10.09 14.54
C MET A 47 9.26 -10.24 14.62
N LEU A 48 8.77 -11.29 15.29
CA LEU A 48 7.33 -11.52 15.51
C LEU A 48 6.65 -10.48 16.45
N THR A 49 7.41 -9.54 17.02
CA THR A 49 6.82 -8.40 17.74
C THR A 49 6.56 -7.19 16.84
N SER A 50 6.97 -7.23 15.57
CA SER A 50 6.76 -6.16 14.60
C SER A 50 5.28 -6.09 14.18
N ASN A 51 4.81 -4.87 13.92
CA ASN A 51 3.53 -4.59 13.29
C ASN A 51 3.63 -4.51 11.75
N VAL A 52 4.76 -4.92 11.16
CA VAL A 52 5.07 -4.90 9.72
C VAL A 52 5.33 -3.50 9.15
N GLY A 53 4.42 -2.54 9.34
CA GLY A 53 4.64 -1.14 8.97
C GLY A 53 5.55 -0.44 9.96
N GLU A 54 6.86 -0.44 9.71
CA GLU A 54 7.88 -0.01 10.67
C GLU A 54 8.32 1.46 10.52
N ALA A 55 8.00 2.10 9.40
CA ALA A 55 8.21 3.54 9.25
C ALA A 55 7.11 4.17 8.40
N TYR A 56 6.78 5.43 8.73
CA TYR A 56 5.75 6.19 8.04
C TYR A 56 6.06 7.69 8.04
N GLY A 57 5.43 8.45 7.14
CA GLY A 57 5.54 9.90 7.09
C GLY A 57 4.46 10.54 6.22
N PHE A 58 4.05 11.75 6.56
CA PHE A 58 2.99 12.46 5.83
C PHE A 58 3.59 13.56 4.95
N VAL A 59 3.20 13.57 3.67
CA VAL A 59 3.71 14.52 2.69
C VAL A 59 2.56 15.14 1.89
N ARG A 60 2.86 16.28 1.27
CA ARG A 60 1.96 16.91 0.30
C ARG A 60 2.37 16.49 -1.10
N SER A 61 1.41 16.04 -1.90
CA SER A 61 1.60 15.77 -3.33
C SER A 61 1.95 17.03 -4.12
N ARG A 62 1.49 18.19 -3.64
CA ARG A 62 1.67 19.51 -4.25
C ARG A 62 1.85 20.61 -3.20
N PRO A 63 2.72 21.61 -3.44
CA PRO A 63 3.18 22.56 -2.41
C PRO A 63 2.08 23.45 -1.83
N GLU A 64 1.02 23.73 -2.58
CA GLU A 64 -0.08 24.62 -2.20
C GLU A 64 -1.07 24.01 -1.20
N LEU A 65 -0.98 22.70 -0.92
CA LEU A 65 -1.86 22.06 0.05
C LEU A 65 -1.58 22.53 1.48
N LYS A 66 -2.66 22.78 2.24
CA LYS A 66 -2.57 23.16 3.65
C LYS A 66 -2.15 21.99 4.54
N LEU A 67 -2.62 20.79 4.23
CA LEU A 67 -2.38 19.56 4.97
C LEU A 67 -1.81 18.48 4.03
N PRO A 68 -1.08 17.48 4.56
CA PRO A 68 -0.71 16.29 3.80
C PRO A 68 -1.93 15.57 3.22
N ASP A 69 -1.82 15.15 1.97
CA ASP A 69 -2.80 14.32 1.27
C ASP A 69 -2.26 12.91 0.97
N LEU A 70 -1.00 12.65 1.32
CA LEU A 70 -0.35 11.36 1.22
C LEU A 70 0.29 10.95 2.54
N GLU A 71 0.09 9.70 2.92
CA GLU A 71 0.97 8.98 3.85
C GLU A 71 1.96 8.15 3.02
N LEU A 72 3.20 8.06 3.46
CA LEU A 72 4.20 7.13 2.95
C LEU A 72 4.37 6.05 3.99
N ILE A 73 4.33 4.79 3.58
CA ILE A 73 4.57 3.65 4.47
C ILE A 73 5.77 2.85 3.96
N PHE A 74 6.57 2.34 4.90
CA PHE A 74 7.64 1.39 4.65
C PHE A 74 7.45 0.16 5.54
N ALA A 75 7.55 -1.01 4.93
CA ALA A 75 7.56 -2.27 5.65
C ALA A 75 8.78 -3.10 5.20
N PRO A 76 9.60 -3.61 6.14
CA PRO A 76 10.68 -4.53 5.82
C PRO A 76 10.14 -5.95 5.63
N ALA A 77 9.09 -6.09 4.81
CA ALA A 77 8.48 -7.35 4.44
C ALA A 77 8.08 -7.32 2.95
N PRO A 78 8.15 -8.44 2.25
CA PRO A 78 7.67 -8.57 0.87
C PRO A 78 6.12 -8.67 0.82
N PHE A 79 5.44 -7.60 1.26
CA PHE A 79 3.99 -7.52 1.25
C PHE A 79 3.49 -7.14 -0.15
N TYR A 80 3.11 -8.15 -0.93
CA TYR A 80 2.64 -8.00 -2.31
C TYR A 80 1.27 -8.66 -2.47
N ASP A 81 0.48 -8.20 -3.44
CA ASP A 81 -0.75 -8.88 -3.86
C ASP A 81 -1.68 -9.17 -2.65
N GLU A 82 -1.83 -8.19 -1.75
CA GLU A 82 -2.61 -8.28 -0.49
C GLU A 82 -2.15 -9.41 0.46
N ALA A 83 -0.89 -9.85 0.34
CA ALA A 83 -0.32 -11.04 1.00
C ALA A 83 -1.08 -12.35 0.71
N LEU A 84 -1.86 -12.39 -0.37
CA LEU A 84 -2.58 -13.59 -0.81
C LEU A 84 -1.64 -14.62 -1.46
N VAL A 85 -0.46 -14.17 -1.91
CA VAL A 85 0.55 -15.02 -2.53
C VAL A 85 1.81 -15.04 -1.65
N PRO A 86 2.32 -16.22 -1.26
CA PRO A 86 3.57 -16.31 -0.53
C PRO A 86 4.73 -15.67 -1.31
N PRO A 87 5.52 -14.81 -0.66
CA PRO A 87 6.69 -14.20 -1.27
C PRO A 87 7.80 -15.25 -1.49
N ALA A 88 8.58 -15.10 -2.56
CA ALA A 88 9.64 -16.05 -2.92
C ALA A 88 10.94 -15.86 -2.10
N GLY A 89 11.07 -14.76 -1.37
CA GLY A 89 12.27 -14.44 -0.61
C GLY A 89 12.15 -13.13 0.15
N HIS A 90 13.29 -12.67 0.67
CA HIS A 90 13.40 -11.41 1.39
C HIS A 90 13.11 -10.21 0.49
N GLY A 91 12.27 -9.30 1.00
CA GLY A 91 11.98 -8.04 0.35
C GLY A 91 11.49 -7.00 1.33
N VAL A 92 11.39 -5.78 0.82
CA VAL A 92 10.80 -4.63 1.48
C VAL A 92 9.83 -3.93 0.54
N VAL A 93 8.90 -3.17 1.11
CA VAL A 93 7.99 -2.30 0.35
C VAL A 93 8.06 -0.87 0.85
N ILE A 94 7.91 0.07 -0.09
CA ILE A 94 7.66 1.48 0.18
C ILE A 94 6.56 1.96 -0.77
N GLY A 95 5.60 2.72 -0.28
CA GLY A 95 4.50 3.18 -1.11
C GLY A 95 3.75 4.38 -0.54
N PRO A 96 3.14 5.21 -1.41
CA PRO A 96 2.18 6.19 -0.96
C PRO A 96 0.81 5.56 -0.68
N ILE A 97 0.09 6.19 0.23
CA ILE A 97 -1.29 5.97 0.61
C ILE A 97 -2.03 7.28 0.41
N LEU A 98 -3.14 7.25 -0.31
CA LEU A 98 -4.00 8.42 -0.50
C LEU A 98 -4.90 8.63 0.72
N VAL A 99 -4.61 9.64 1.54
CA VAL A 99 -5.33 9.91 2.80
C VAL A 99 -6.44 10.96 2.66
N ALA A 100 -6.47 11.68 1.53
CA ALA A 100 -7.52 12.66 1.23
C ALA A 100 -8.13 12.44 -0.17
N PRO A 101 -8.71 11.25 -0.45
CA PRO A 101 -9.26 10.92 -1.76
C PRO A 101 -10.45 11.80 -2.16
N GLN A 102 -10.55 12.14 -3.44
CA GLN A 102 -11.70 12.80 -4.06
C GLN A 102 -12.69 11.80 -4.67
N SER A 103 -12.22 10.63 -5.09
CA SER A 103 -13.06 9.55 -5.58
C SER A 103 -14.07 9.12 -4.52
N ARG A 104 -15.28 8.75 -4.94
CA ARG A 104 -16.36 8.28 -4.07
C ARG A 104 -16.96 7.01 -4.65
N GLY A 105 -16.95 5.97 -3.83
CA GLY A 105 -17.51 4.66 -4.16
C GLY A 105 -18.93 4.49 -3.66
N GLN A 106 -19.40 3.24 -3.73
CA GLN A 106 -20.67 2.80 -3.19
C GLN A 106 -20.65 1.33 -2.76
N ILE A 107 -21.55 0.97 -1.86
CA ILE A 107 -21.90 -0.39 -1.48
C ILE A 107 -23.38 -0.58 -1.78
N THR A 108 -23.71 -1.58 -2.61
CA THR A 108 -25.10 -1.87 -2.99
C THR A 108 -25.48 -3.31 -2.70
N LEU A 109 -26.78 -3.56 -2.50
CA LEU A 109 -27.30 -4.90 -2.33
C LEU A 109 -27.27 -5.63 -3.67
N ARG A 110 -26.71 -6.85 -3.65
CA ARG A 110 -26.75 -7.75 -4.81
C ARG A 110 -28.14 -8.35 -5.02
N SER A 111 -28.82 -8.65 -3.92
CA SER A 111 -30.15 -9.27 -3.89
C SER A 111 -30.82 -9.00 -2.55
N ALA A 112 -32.02 -9.54 -2.34
CA ALA A 112 -32.72 -9.50 -1.06
C ALA A 112 -32.27 -10.59 -0.07
N ASP A 113 -31.38 -11.51 -0.46
CA ASP A 113 -30.86 -12.56 0.42
C ASP A 113 -29.83 -11.96 1.40
N PRO A 114 -30.06 -12.00 2.72
CA PRO A 114 -29.12 -11.45 3.71
C PRO A 114 -27.77 -12.19 3.76
N HIS A 115 -27.66 -13.39 3.18
CA HIS A 115 -26.41 -14.13 3.08
C HIS A 115 -25.61 -13.81 1.79
N ALA A 116 -26.21 -13.10 0.83
CA ALA A 116 -25.52 -12.70 -0.37
C ALA A 116 -24.50 -11.59 -0.06
N LYS A 117 -23.26 -11.75 -0.55
CA LYS A 117 -22.23 -10.71 -0.42
C LYS A 117 -22.67 -9.44 -1.15
N PRO A 118 -22.47 -8.25 -0.55
CA PRO A 118 -22.78 -6.98 -1.22
C PRO A 118 -21.90 -6.78 -2.46
N VAL A 119 -22.29 -5.82 -3.29
CA VAL A 119 -21.43 -5.27 -4.34
C VAL A 119 -20.68 -4.09 -3.72
N ILE A 120 -19.35 -4.14 -3.71
CA ILE A 120 -18.48 -3.08 -3.17
C ILE A 120 -17.72 -2.46 -4.35
N GLU A 121 -17.92 -1.18 -4.57
CA GLU A 121 -17.29 -0.43 -5.66
C GLU A 121 -16.60 0.81 -5.08
N PRO A 122 -15.31 0.71 -4.66
CA PRO A 122 -14.59 1.85 -4.12
C PRO A 122 -14.37 2.98 -5.13
N ARG A 123 -14.35 2.64 -6.43
CA ARG A 123 -14.13 3.56 -7.56
C ARG A 123 -12.86 4.39 -7.41
N TYR A 124 -11.76 3.74 -7.02
CA TYR A 124 -10.46 4.40 -6.91
C TYR A 124 -10.07 5.13 -8.19
N LEU A 125 -9.47 6.31 -8.03
CA LEU A 125 -8.93 7.13 -9.11
C LEU A 125 -9.99 7.53 -10.16
N SER A 126 -11.27 7.55 -9.80
CA SER A 126 -12.38 7.88 -10.71
C SER A 126 -12.82 9.34 -10.60
N ASP A 127 -12.11 10.18 -9.83
CA ASP A 127 -12.44 11.58 -9.69
C ASP A 127 -12.28 12.32 -11.04
N LEU A 128 -13.22 13.20 -11.36
CA LEU A 128 -13.26 13.88 -12.67
C LEU A 128 -12.02 14.74 -12.95
N GLY A 129 -11.34 15.21 -11.90
CA GLY A 129 -10.15 16.06 -12.02
C GLY A 129 -8.84 15.28 -12.16
N GLY A 130 -8.87 13.96 -12.02
CA GLY A 130 -7.66 13.13 -11.95
C GLY A 130 -6.73 13.48 -10.78
N VAL A 131 -7.26 14.12 -9.73
CA VAL A 131 -6.52 14.61 -8.57
C VAL A 131 -5.93 13.46 -7.79
N ASP A 132 -6.68 12.38 -7.61
CA ASP A 132 -6.23 11.21 -6.86
C ASP A 132 -5.08 10.51 -7.59
N ARG A 133 -5.21 10.33 -8.91
CA ARG A 133 -4.15 9.75 -9.75
C ARG A 133 -2.89 10.61 -9.71
N ALA A 134 -3.04 11.94 -9.83
CA ALA A 134 -1.92 12.86 -9.79
C ALA A 134 -1.20 12.81 -8.42
N ALA A 135 -1.95 12.76 -7.33
CA ALA A 135 -1.40 12.64 -5.98
C ALA A 135 -0.62 11.32 -5.81
N MET A 136 -1.20 10.19 -6.20
CA MET A 136 -0.53 8.89 -6.13
C MET A 136 0.77 8.85 -6.94
N MET A 137 0.77 9.38 -8.16
CA MET A 137 1.99 9.48 -8.98
C MET A 137 3.05 10.39 -8.33
N ALA A 138 2.65 11.50 -7.71
CA ALA A 138 3.59 12.33 -6.96
C ALA A 138 4.19 11.59 -5.75
N GLY A 139 3.37 10.83 -5.03
CA GLY A 139 3.80 9.95 -3.93
C GLY A 139 4.79 8.89 -4.38
N LEU A 140 4.51 8.20 -5.49
CA LEU A 140 5.39 7.19 -6.06
C LEU A 140 6.75 7.76 -6.45
N ARG A 141 6.80 8.97 -7.03
CA ARG A 141 8.06 9.67 -7.31
C ARG A 141 8.85 10.00 -6.03
N ILE A 142 8.16 10.36 -4.94
CA ILE A 142 8.80 10.58 -3.63
C ILE A 142 9.38 9.26 -3.11
N CYS A 143 8.61 8.18 -3.13
CA CYS A 143 9.06 6.85 -2.70
C CYS A 143 10.26 6.35 -3.52
N ALA A 144 10.22 6.48 -4.86
CA ALA A 144 11.32 6.10 -5.74
C ALA A 144 12.61 6.87 -5.42
N ARG A 145 12.51 8.18 -5.19
CA ARG A 145 13.64 9.01 -4.77
C ARG A 145 14.20 8.60 -3.40
N ILE A 146 13.33 8.23 -2.45
CA ILE A 146 13.77 7.70 -1.14
C ILE A 146 14.49 6.36 -1.32
N ALA A 147 13.96 5.45 -2.14
CA ALA A 147 14.58 4.16 -2.46
C ALA A 147 15.97 4.33 -3.11
N GLN A 148 16.15 5.35 -3.95
CA GLN A 148 17.42 5.66 -4.61
C GLN A 148 18.40 6.48 -3.75
N ALA A 149 17.99 6.96 -2.58
CA ALA A 149 18.84 7.69 -1.67
C ALA A 149 19.66 6.75 -0.76
N ARG A 150 20.88 7.15 -0.40
CA ARG A 150 21.61 6.49 0.69
C ARG A 150 20.96 6.85 2.04
N PRO A 151 20.92 5.93 3.02
CA PRO A 151 21.54 4.61 3.01
C PRO A 151 20.70 3.51 2.34
N LEU A 152 19.42 3.76 2.05
CA LEU A 152 18.47 2.73 1.62
C LEU A 152 18.90 2.04 0.32
N ARG A 153 19.34 2.82 -0.69
CA ARG A 153 19.82 2.30 -1.97
C ARG A 153 20.87 1.19 -1.84
N ASP A 154 21.75 1.27 -0.85
CA ASP A 154 22.82 0.29 -0.68
C ASP A 154 22.34 -1.04 -0.08
N LEU A 155 21.07 -1.11 0.34
CA LEU A 155 20.42 -2.30 0.89
C LEU A 155 19.42 -2.93 -0.08
N LEU A 156 18.95 -2.18 -1.09
CA LEU A 156 17.95 -2.64 -2.05
C LEU A 156 18.61 -3.35 -3.23
N GLY A 157 18.05 -4.51 -3.59
CA GLY A 157 18.37 -5.26 -4.80
C GLY A 157 17.46 -4.87 -5.97
N SER A 158 17.07 -5.86 -6.78
CA SER A 158 16.17 -5.68 -7.92
C SER A 158 14.78 -5.20 -7.52
N ILE A 159 14.10 -4.56 -8.46
CA ILE A 159 12.68 -4.24 -8.35
C ILE A 159 11.89 -5.55 -8.42
N ALA A 160 11.23 -5.89 -7.31
CA ALA A 160 10.36 -7.06 -7.21
C ALA A 160 8.91 -6.72 -7.60
N ARG A 161 8.48 -5.48 -7.36
CA ARG A 161 7.18 -4.94 -7.76
C ARG A 161 7.29 -3.49 -8.23
N PRO A 162 6.64 -3.12 -9.35
CA PRO A 162 5.85 -3.99 -10.23
C PRO A 162 6.72 -5.01 -10.97
N ARG A 163 6.11 -6.12 -11.41
CA ARG A 163 6.83 -7.17 -12.15
C ARG A 163 7.27 -6.64 -13.50
N ASN A 164 8.38 -7.17 -14.02
CA ASN A 164 8.97 -6.81 -15.32
C ASN A 164 9.56 -5.38 -15.39
N SER A 165 9.80 -4.75 -14.25
CA SER A 165 10.50 -3.47 -14.17
C SER A 165 11.97 -3.68 -13.81
N THR A 166 12.85 -2.97 -14.51
CA THR A 166 14.30 -2.97 -14.25
C THR A 166 14.81 -1.63 -13.75
N GLU A 167 14.10 -0.55 -14.04
CA GLU A 167 14.46 0.81 -13.66
C GLU A 167 13.32 1.48 -12.88
N LEU A 168 13.65 2.38 -11.95
CA LEU A 168 12.65 3.18 -11.24
C LEU A 168 12.36 4.47 -12.00
N ASP A 169 11.80 4.31 -13.20
CA ASP A 169 11.40 5.39 -14.09
C ASP A 169 9.88 5.63 -14.05
N GLU A 170 9.42 6.65 -14.77
CA GLU A 170 8.00 7.00 -14.79
C GLU A 170 7.11 5.85 -15.28
N ALA A 171 7.56 5.09 -16.29
CA ALA A 171 6.81 3.95 -16.82
C ALA A 171 6.61 2.86 -15.75
N THR A 172 7.64 2.60 -14.94
CA THR A 172 7.54 1.69 -13.79
C THR A 172 6.58 2.20 -12.72
N LEU A 173 6.56 3.51 -12.45
CA LEU A 173 5.61 4.08 -11.48
C LEU A 173 4.17 3.97 -11.98
N GLU A 174 3.92 4.21 -13.27
CA GLU A 174 2.59 4.03 -13.86
C GLU A 174 2.14 2.56 -13.81
N LEU A 175 3.06 1.64 -14.11
CA LEU A 175 2.80 0.21 -14.01
C LEU A 175 2.50 -0.20 -12.57
N ALA A 176 3.22 0.35 -11.59
CA ALA A 176 2.96 0.13 -10.18
C ALA A 176 1.55 0.58 -9.80
N LEU A 177 1.15 1.79 -10.20
CA LEU A 177 -0.19 2.31 -9.94
C LEU A 177 -1.28 1.43 -10.55
N ALA A 178 -1.05 0.88 -11.74
CA ALA A 178 -2.01 0.04 -12.43
C ALA A 178 -2.12 -1.39 -11.87
N THR A 179 -1.03 -1.94 -11.33
CA THR A 179 -0.94 -3.39 -11.04
C THR A 179 -0.68 -3.74 -9.58
N CYS A 180 -0.18 -2.79 -8.78
CA CYS A 180 0.22 -2.99 -7.39
C CYS A 180 -0.64 -2.16 -6.41
N SER A 181 -1.71 -1.54 -6.90
CA SER A 181 -2.61 -0.75 -6.07
C SER A 181 -3.69 -1.61 -5.44
N HIS A 182 -3.95 -1.41 -4.16
CA HIS A 182 -5.02 -2.08 -3.42
C HIS A 182 -5.52 -1.20 -2.26
N THR A 183 -6.53 -1.67 -1.56
CA THR A 183 -7.05 -1.01 -0.34
C THR A 183 -6.03 -1.05 0.79
N LEU A 184 -5.94 0.01 1.60
CA LEU A 184 -5.28 -0.02 2.91
C LEU A 184 -6.23 -0.47 4.03
N TYR A 185 -7.42 -0.94 3.67
CA TYR A 185 -8.46 -1.48 4.56
C TYR A 185 -9.06 -0.44 5.50
N HIS A 186 -9.23 0.80 5.03
CA HIS A 186 -9.85 1.91 5.78
C HIS A 186 -11.13 2.48 5.10
N PRO A 187 -12.15 1.63 4.83
CA PRO A 187 -13.42 2.05 4.21
C PRO A 187 -14.34 2.87 5.13
#